data_AF-A0A420DAC3-F1
#
_entry.id   AF-A0A420DAC3-F1
#
_cell.length_a   1.000
_cell.length_b   1.000
_cell.length_c   1.000
_cell.angle_alpha   90.00
_cell.angle_beta   90.00
_cell.angle_gamma   90.00
#
_symmetry.space_group_name_H-M   'P 1'
#
loop_
_entity.id
_entity.type
_entity.pdbx_description
1 polymer ?
#
loop_
_entity_poly.entity_id
_entity_poly.type
_entity_poly.pdbx_seq_one_letter_code
_entity_poly.pdbx_strand_id
1 'polypeptide(L)'
;MKKIFLTSIFVISIISCSQKWEYKTITYKGSEQDELAKFASKKIDIANSSLNSLGEEGWELVDVFEKTETVHPNFGNTEYVTGLQPNVRTSEISFVFKRKK
;
A
#
# COMPACT_ATOMS: atom_id res chain seq x y z
N MET A 1 48.16 -19.08 14.40
CA MET A 1 46.76 -19.04 14.88
C MET A 1 46.04 -17.72 14.53
N LYS A 2 46.62 -16.52 14.77
CA LYS A 2 46.01 -15.22 14.38
C LYS A 2 45.66 -15.06 12.89
N LYS A 3 46.46 -15.63 11.97
CA LYS A 3 46.22 -15.53 10.51
C LYS A 3 44.99 -16.32 10.02
N ILE A 4 44.68 -17.44 10.66
CA ILE A 4 43.51 -18.29 10.32
C ILE A 4 42.21 -17.64 10.83
N PHE A 5 42.30 -16.95 11.97
CA PHE A 5 41.17 -16.19 12.54
C PHE A 5 40.81 -14.98 11.67
N LEU A 6 41.81 -14.27 11.10
CA LEU A 6 41.57 -13.13 10.20
C LEU A 6 40.93 -13.55 8.86
N THR A 7 41.32 -14.71 8.30
CA THR A 7 40.72 -15.21 7.05
C THR A 7 39.28 -15.66 7.21
N SER A 8 38.89 -16.14 8.40
CA SER A 8 37.51 -16.57 8.68
C SER A 8 36.52 -15.39 8.74
N ILE A 9 36.96 -14.23 9.25
CA ILE A 9 36.14 -13.00 9.31
C ILE A 9 35.87 -12.44 7.90
N PHE A 10 36.83 -12.56 6.98
CA PHE A 10 36.66 -12.04 5.62
C PHE A 10 35.64 -12.85 4.80
N VAL A 11 35.54 -14.17 5.02
CA VAL A 11 34.57 -15.04 4.32
C VAL A 11 33.13 -14.80 4.79
N ILE A 12 32.92 -14.49 6.07
CA ILE A 12 31.59 -14.21 6.65
C ILE A 12 31.02 -12.88 6.10
N SER A 13 31.87 -11.91 5.77
CA SER A 13 31.43 -10.61 5.27
C SER A 13 30.85 -10.64 3.84
N ILE A 14 31.17 -11.65 3.03
CA ILE A 14 30.78 -11.72 1.61
C ILE A 14 29.36 -12.31 1.45
N ILE A 15 28.89 -13.11 2.41
CA ILE A 15 27.57 -13.76 2.38
C ILE A 15 26.44 -12.77 2.75
N SER A 16 26.77 -11.66 3.41
CA SER A 16 25.77 -10.67 3.86
C SER A 16 25.22 -9.78 2.73
N CYS A 17 25.84 -9.78 1.55
CA CYS A 17 25.65 -8.76 0.52
C CYS A 17 24.75 -9.17 -0.67
N SER A 18 23.74 -10.02 -0.45
CA SER A 18 22.70 -10.25 -1.47
C SER A 18 21.30 -10.48 -0.88
N GLN A 19 20.78 -9.49 -0.16
CA GLN A 19 19.39 -9.52 0.27
C GLN A 19 18.47 -9.25 -0.93
N LYS A 20 17.89 -10.33 -1.46
CA LYS A 20 16.82 -10.24 -2.45
C LYS A 20 15.52 -9.93 -1.71
N TRP A 21 14.75 -8.98 -2.24
CA TRP A 21 13.47 -8.58 -1.67
C TRP A 21 12.33 -9.19 -2.48
N GLU A 22 11.30 -9.65 -1.78
CA GLU A 22 10.00 -10.01 -2.34
C GLU A 22 8.99 -8.91 -1.98
N TYR A 23 8.14 -8.54 -2.94
CA TYR A 23 7.10 -7.52 -2.75
C TYR A 23 5.71 -8.12 -2.96
N LYS A 24 4.74 -7.63 -2.19
CA LYS A 24 3.33 -8.00 -2.30
C LYS A 24 2.47 -6.74 -2.15
N THR A 25 1.45 -6.61 -2.99
CA THR A 25 0.47 -5.53 -2.90
C THR A 25 -0.90 -6.11 -2.54
N ILE A 26 -1.57 -5.52 -1.56
CA ILE A 26 -2.92 -5.89 -1.15
C ILE A 26 -3.81 -4.67 -1.32
N THR A 27 -4.90 -4.84 -2.05
CA THR A 27 -5.83 -3.75 -2.40
C THR A 27 -7.18 -4.00 -1.77
N TYR A 28 -7.66 -3.00 -1.02
CA TYR A 28 -9.01 -2.97 -0.45
C TYR A 28 -9.87 -2.04 -1.29
N LYS A 29 -10.96 -2.58 -1.83
CA LYS A 29 -11.94 -1.81 -2.59
C LYS A 29 -13.02 -1.29 -1.65
N GLY A 30 -13.47 -0.07 -1.87
CA GLY A 30 -14.61 0.47 -1.16
C GLY A 30 -15.90 -0.24 -1.57
N SER A 31 -16.75 -0.55 -0.59
CA SER A 31 -18.07 -1.11 -0.85
C SER A 31 -19.03 -0.03 -1.35
N GLU A 32 -19.92 -0.42 -2.26
CA GLU A 32 -21.06 0.41 -2.63
C GLU A 32 -22.03 0.46 -1.44
N GLN A 33 -22.32 1.66 -0.94
CA GLN A 33 -23.53 1.87 -0.15
C GLN A 33 -24.72 1.92 -1.13
N ASP A 34 -25.93 1.60 -0.66
CA ASP A 34 -27.22 1.49 -1.39
C ASP A 34 -27.32 2.23 -2.73
N GLU A 35 -28.15 1.77 -3.67
CA GLU A 35 -28.27 2.36 -5.02
C GLU A 35 -28.49 3.90 -5.07
N LEU A 36 -28.98 4.51 -3.99
CA LEU A 36 -29.15 5.96 -3.81
C LEU A 36 -27.86 6.72 -3.45
N ALA A 37 -26.80 6.02 -3.02
CA ALA A 37 -25.51 6.54 -2.59
C ALA A 37 -24.44 6.48 -3.71
N LYS A 38 -24.84 6.38 -4.99
CA LYS A 38 -23.93 6.33 -6.14
C LYS A 38 -22.86 7.43 -6.16
N PHE A 39 -23.18 8.59 -5.58
CA PHE A 39 -22.27 9.74 -5.48
C PHE A 39 -21.59 9.93 -4.13
N ALA A 40 -21.91 9.10 -3.13
CA ALA A 40 -21.33 9.19 -1.79
C ALA A 40 -19.91 8.61 -1.72
N SER A 41 -19.19 8.92 -0.64
CA SER A 41 -17.91 8.29 -0.34
C SER A 41 -18.08 6.77 -0.16
N LYS A 42 -17.18 5.98 -0.72
CA LYS A 42 -17.16 4.54 -0.48
C LYS A 42 -16.60 4.25 0.91
N LYS A 43 -17.23 3.35 1.65
CA LYS A 43 -16.66 2.85 2.90
C LYS A 43 -15.59 1.81 2.57
N ILE A 44 -14.36 2.02 3.05
CA ILE A 44 -13.28 1.04 2.95
C ILE A 44 -13.07 0.49 4.35
N ASP A 45 -13.45 -0.76 4.56
CA ASP A 45 -13.30 -1.44 5.85
C ASP A 45 -12.06 -2.34 5.80
N ILE A 46 -11.04 -1.97 6.56
CA ILE A 46 -9.77 -2.69 6.63
C ILE A 46 -9.67 -3.33 8.00
N ALA A 47 -9.84 -4.64 8.05
CA ALA A 47 -9.71 -5.38 9.30
C ALA A 47 -8.25 -5.44 9.75
N ASN A 48 -7.97 -4.91 10.95
CA ASN A 48 -6.63 -4.95 11.55
C ASN A 48 -6.08 -6.38 11.65
N SER A 49 -6.94 -7.39 11.81
CA SER A 49 -6.54 -8.80 11.83
C SER A 49 -5.82 -9.23 10.54
N SER A 50 -6.26 -8.74 9.38
CA SER A 50 -5.64 -9.04 8.09
C SER A 50 -4.27 -8.38 7.92
N LEU A 51 -4.04 -7.23 8.57
CA LEU A 51 -2.74 -6.55 8.55
C LEU A 51 -1.78 -7.21 9.54
N ASN A 52 -2.29 -7.60 10.71
CA ASN A 52 -1.50 -8.26 11.74
C ASN A 52 -0.95 -9.61 11.27
N SER A 53 -1.74 -10.41 10.55
CA SER A 53 -1.27 -11.70 10.01
C SER A 53 -0.11 -11.53 9.03
N LEU A 54 -0.05 -10.43 8.28
CA LEU A 54 1.07 -10.12 7.38
C LEU A 54 2.34 -9.78 8.18
N GLY A 55 2.19 -9.04 9.28
CA GLY A 55 3.29 -8.79 10.20
C GLY A 55 3.84 -10.08 10.81
N GLU A 56 2.96 -11.01 11.21
CA GLU A 56 3.34 -12.34 11.73
C GLU A 56 4.08 -13.19 10.67
N GLU A 57 3.73 -13.06 9.39
CA GLU A 57 4.41 -13.68 8.25
C GLU A 57 5.75 -13.01 7.88
N GLY A 58 6.16 -11.95 8.58
CA GLY A 58 7.40 -11.21 8.33
C GLY A 58 7.32 -10.22 7.16
N TRP A 59 6.12 -9.83 6.73
CA TRP A 59 5.92 -8.74 5.78
C TRP A 59 5.99 -7.39 6.47
N GLU A 60 6.77 -6.47 5.92
CA GLU A 60 6.89 -5.09 6.38
C GLU A 60 6.12 -4.17 5.43
N LEU A 61 5.24 -3.32 5.98
CA LEU A 61 4.56 -2.29 5.21
C LEU A 61 5.56 -1.20 4.81
N VAL A 62 5.61 -0.86 3.52
CA VAL A 62 6.55 0.15 2.99
C VAL A 62 5.89 1.31 2.29
N ASP A 63 4.67 1.12 1.77
CA ASP A 63 3.94 2.18 1.11
C ASP A 63 2.43 1.95 1.18
N VAL A 64 1.68 3.05 1.11
CA VAL A 64 0.21 3.07 1.04
C VAL A 64 -0.19 4.13 0.04
N PHE A 65 -0.93 3.74 -0.99
CA PHE A 65 -1.45 4.67 -1.98
C PHE A 65 -2.92 4.42 -2.27
N GLU A 66 -3.62 5.50 -2.62
CA GLU A 66 -5.02 5.46 -2.97
C GLU A 66 -5.23 5.57 -4.48
N LYS A 67 -6.30 4.95 -4.95
CA LYS A 67 -6.79 5.12 -6.31
C LYS A 67 -8.07 5.94 -6.25
N THR A 68 -8.09 7.06 -6.96
CA THR A 68 -9.25 7.93 -7.08
C THR A 68 -10.01 7.63 -8.38
N GLU A 69 -11.33 7.63 -8.33
CA GLU A 69 -12.21 7.53 -9.49
C GLU A 69 -13.02 8.81 -9.69
N THR A 70 -13.39 9.10 -10.93
CA THR A 70 -14.32 10.20 -11.24
C THR A 70 -15.74 9.72 -10.99
N VAL A 71 -16.50 10.46 -10.19
CA VAL A 71 -17.87 10.14 -9.76
C VAL A 71 -18.89 10.85 -10.64
N HIS A 72 -18.59 12.08 -11.07
CA HIS A 72 -19.40 12.85 -12.00
C HIS A 72 -18.52 13.75 -12.89
N PRO A 73 -19.02 14.17 -14.07
CA PRO A 73 -18.28 15.09 -14.94
C PRO A 73 -17.94 16.40 -14.24
N ASN A 74 -16.77 16.95 -14.53
CA ASN A 74 -16.40 18.32 -14.18
C ASN A 74 -16.58 19.20 -15.42
N PHE A 75 -17.38 20.26 -15.31
CA PHE A 75 -17.69 21.15 -16.43
C PHE A 75 -16.61 22.21 -16.70
N GLY A 76 -15.41 22.06 -16.11
CA GLY A 76 -14.19 22.65 -16.66
C GLY A 76 -13.93 24.11 -16.31
N ASN A 77 -14.53 24.65 -15.24
CA ASN A 77 -14.16 25.95 -14.73
C ASN A 77 -13.76 25.87 -13.25
N THR A 78 -12.47 26.01 -12.96
CA THR A 78 -11.91 25.99 -11.60
C THR A 78 -12.20 27.27 -10.80
N GLU A 79 -12.62 28.34 -11.46
CA GLU A 79 -12.97 29.64 -10.83
C GLU A 79 -14.44 29.72 -10.39
N TYR A 80 -15.31 28.83 -10.90
CA TYR A 80 -16.73 28.79 -10.55
C TYR A 80 -17.00 27.66 -9.57
N VAL A 81 -16.85 27.94 -8.28
CA VAL A 81 -17.37 27.10 -7.19
C VAL A 81 -18.88 27.32 -7.05
N THR A 82 -19.66 26.89 -8.04
CA THR A 82 -21.13 26.79 -7.91
C THR A 82 -21.56 25.34 -8.03
N GLY A 83 -21.17 24.52 -7.04
CA GLY A 83 -21.53 23.10 -6.90
C GLY A 83 -20.72 22.38 -5.80
N LEU A 84 -21.41 21.74 -4.87
CA LEU A 84 -21.03 21.48 -3.47
C LEU A 84 -20.10 20.29 -3.14
N GLN A 85 -19.42 19.62 -4.09
CA GLN A 85 -18.56 18.46 -3.76
C GLN A 85 -17.46 18.17 -4.81
N PRO A 86 -16.31 17.59 -4.41
CA PRO A 86 -15.30 17.09 -5.34
C PRO A 86 -15.90 16.06 -6.30
N ASN A 87 -15.54 16.12 -7.59
CA ASN A 87 -16.03 15.19 -8.62
C ASN A 87 -15.30 13.85 -8.65
N VAL A 88 -14.41 13.64 -7.68
CA VAL A 88 -13.59 12.44 -7.52
C VAL A 88 -13.77 11.88 -6.11
N ARG A 89 -13.62 10.57 -5.97
CA ARG A 89 -13.57 9.90 -4.65
C ARG A 89 -12.54 8.79 -4.66
N THR A 90 -12.02 8.44 -3.48
CA THR A 90 -11.19 7.25 -3.30
C THR A 90 -12.03 5.98 -3.54
N SER A 91 -11.56 5.13 -4.44
CA SER A 91 -12.21 3.86 -4.79
C SER A 91 -11.51 2.67 -4.17
N GLU A 92 -10.19 2.72 -4.05
CA GLU A 92 -9.35 1.63 -3.57
C GLU A 92 -8.17 2.18 -2.76
N ILE A 93 -7.75 1.46 -1.72
CA ILE A 93 -6.49 1.70 -1.00
C ILE A 93 -5.62 0.47 -1.19
N SER A 94 -4.38 0.69 -1.61
CA SER A 94 -3.39 -0.36 -1.83
C SER A 94 -2.25 -0.23 -0.83
N PHE A 95 -1.90 -1.35 -0.22
CA PHE A 95 -0.81 -1.49 0.74
C PHE A 95 0.31 -2.28 0.07
N VAL A 96 1.52 -1.72 0.05
CA VAL A 96 2.71 -2.37 -0.49
C VAL A 96 3.54 -2.90 0.67
N PHE A 97 3.81 -4.20 0.63
CA PHE A 97 4.64 -4.89 1.59
C PHE A 97 5.92 -5.39 0.94
N LYS A 98 6.98 -5.47 1.73
CA LYS A 98 8.22 -6.14 1.37
C LYS A 98 8.60 -7.18 2.43
N ARG A 99 9.35 -8.20 2.02
CA ARG A 99 10.09 -9.07 2.95
C ARG A 99 11.37 -9.57 2.29
N LYS A 100 12.28 -10.09 3.11
CA LYS A 100 13.48 -10.77 2.59
C LYS A 100 13.05 -12.09 1.95
N LYS A 101 13.55 -12.36 0.75
CA LYS A 101 13.36 -13.62 0.03
C LYS A 101 14.33 -14.69 0.50
#